data_AF-A0A385FYI8-F1
#
_entry.id   AF-A0A385FYI8-F1
#
_cell.length_a   1.000
_cell.length_b   1.000
_cell.length_c   1.000
_cell.angle_alpha   90.00
_cell.angle_beta   90.00
_cell.angle_gamma   90.00
#
_symmetry.space_group_name_H-M   'P 1'
#
loop_
_entity.id
_entity.type
_entity.pdbx_description
1 polymer ?
#
loop_
_entity_poly.entity_id
_entity_poly.type
_entity_poly.pdbx_seq_one_letter_code
_entity_poly.pdbx_strand_id
1 'polypeptide(L)'
;MNTTQTPQGLNLWQMAALGACALSLSGCGLFTGPANDAAPPTETLSAPASNTVASVEAPKDVAIKVMDLFARPNTPERRWFIDLLPYLTEEYAEEAQYIDPARVPMTKVNANPTTSQDEHMPHMVIVRFNTNDGPWQVVLVQDHDGQPWLVQAIEPDKPAPTFTP
;
A
#
# COMPACT_ATOMS: atom_id res chain seq x y z
N MET A 1 -28.33 25.53 -41.80
CA MET A 1 -27.72 24.29 -42.30
C MET A 1 -26.28 24.26 -41.83
N ASN A 2 -25.99 23.54 -40.76
CA ASN A 2 -24.70 22.88 -40.63
C ASN A 2 -24.94 21.62 -39.80
N THR A 3 -24.73 20.48 -40.44
CA THR A 3 -25.05 19.16 -39.93
C THR A 3 -23.73 18.43 -39.69
N THR A 4 -23.75 17.55 -38.70
CA THR A 4 -23.04 16.27 -38.63
C THR A 4 -21.64 16.19 -38.00
N GLN A 5 -21.65 15.51 -36.85
CA GLN A 5 -20.98 14.23 -36.55
C GLN A 5 -19.52 14.16 -36.06
N THR A 6 -19.44 13.56 -34.87
CA THR A 6 -18.39 12.74 -34.26
C THR A 6 -17.93 11.57 -35.15
N PRO A 7 -16.67 11.13 -34.98
CA PRO A 7 -16.36 9.73 -34.66
C PRO A 7 -15.40 9.63 -33.44
N GLN A 8 -15.68 8.83 -32.40
CA GLN A 8 -15.45 7.38 -32.25
C GLN A 8 -13.96 7.03 -32.15
N GLY A 9 -13.63 6.25 -31.11
CA GLY A 9 -12.30 6.14 -30.49
C GLY A 9 -11.23 5.40 -31.29
N LEU A 10 -10.00 5.47 -30.76
CA LEU A 10 -8.89 4.58 -31.08
C LEU A 10 -7.88 4.54 -29.91
N ASN A 11 -8.09 3.54 -29.06
CA ASN A 11 -7.13 2.72 -28.32
C ASN A 11 -5.65 2.93 -28.73
N LEU A 12 -4.91 3.62 -27.86
CA LEU A 12 -3.49 3.95 -28.02
C LEU A 12 -2.60 2.93 -27.27
N TRP A 13 -2.61 1.67 -27.69
CA TRP A 13 -1.58 0.69 -27.34
C TRP A 13 -0.88 0.29 -28.63
N GLN A 14 0.16 1.04 -29.02
CA GLN A 14 1.16 0.51 -29.94
C GLN A 14 2.44 1.36 -30.00
N MET A 15 3.55 0.63 -29.82
CA MET A 15 4.88 0.82 -30.39
C MET A 15 5.82 1.85 -29.76
N ALA A 16 6.85 1.33 -29.08
CA ALA A 16 8.22 1.78 -29.31
C ALA A 16 9.17 0.58 -29.20
N ALA A 17 9.77 0.22 -30.33
CA ALA A 17 10.87 -0.73 -30.44
C ALA A 17 12.12 0.00 -30.94
N LEU A 18 13.27 -0.62 -30.69
CA LEU A 18 14.58 -0.45 -31.32
C LEU A 18 15.54 0.59 -30.71
N GLY A 19 16.48 0.07 -29.93
CA GLY A 19 17.78 0.69 -29.69
C GLY A 19 18.87 -0.37 -29.81
N ALA A 20 19.56 -0.41 -30.94
CA ALA A 20 20.67 -1.30 -31.24
C ALA A 20 21.98 -0.74 -30.66
N CYS A 21 22.82 -1.59 -30.06
CA CYS A 21 24.26 -1.32 -29.90
C CYS A 21 25.05 -2.58 -30.28
N ALA A 22 25.66 -2.51 -31.46
CA ALA A 22 26.71 -3.40 -31.89
C ALA A 22 28.04 -3.00 -31.23
N LEU A 23 28.71 -3.93 -30.56
CA LEU A 23 30.16 -3.83 -30.33
C LEU A 23 30.81 -5.18 -30.64
N SER A 24 31.66 -5.09 -31.64
CA SER A 24 32.61 -6.06 -32.18
C SER A 24 33.61 -6.56 -31.16
N LEU A 25 33.90 -7.87 -31.17
CA LEU A 25 35.17 -8.43 -30.70
C LEU A 25 35.64 -9.54 -31.65
N SER A 26 36.82 -9.30 -32.22
CA SER A 26 37.62 -10.18 -33.04
C SER A 26 37.97 -11.50 -32.35
N GLY A 27 38.10 -12.57 -33.13
CA GLY A 27 38.86 -13.77 -32.72
C GLY A 27 38.43 -15.07 -33.39
N CYS A 28 38.91 -15.33 -34.62
CA CYS A 28 38.86 -16.67 -35.21
C CYS A 28 39.89 -17.58 -34.52
N GLY A 29 39.42 -18.61 -33.81
CA GLY A 29 40.21 -19.76 -33.39
C GLY A 29 39.58 -21.04 -33.94
N LEU A 30 40.31 -21.73 -34.80
CA LEU A 30 39.93 -23.00 -35.43
C LEU A 30 39.93 -24.14 -34.41
N PHE A 31 38.81 -24.85 -34.25
CA PHE A 31 38.84 -26.21 -33.72
C PHE A 31 37.80 -27.09 -34.42
N THR A 32 38.30 -28.07 -35.16
CA THR A 32 37.54 -29.10 -35.87
C THR A 32 37.33 -30.28 -34.93
N GLY A 33 36.07 -30.62 -34.62
CA GLY A 33 35.70 -31.85 -33.92
C GLY A 33 34.46 -32.48 -34.57
N PRO A 34 34.45 -33.79 -34.89
CA PRO A 34 33.29 -34.45 -35.47
C PRO A 34 32.24 -34.79 -34.40
N ALA A 35 30.99 -34.90 -34.86
CA ALA A 35 29.76 -34.99 -34.09
C ALA A 35 29.78 -36.03 -32.95
N ASN A 36 29.28 -35.61 -31.79
CA ASN A 36 28.60 -36.50 -30.85
C ASN A 36 27.49 -35.71 -30.12
N ASP A 37 26.35 -36.36 -30.03
CA ASP A 37 25.08 -36.02 -29.40
C ASP A 37 25.19 -35.15 -28.13
N ALA A 38 24.66 -33.92 -28.19
CA ALA A 38 24.28 -33.14 -27.02
C ALA A 38 23.23 -32.10 -27.47
N ALA A 39 21.99 -32.29 -27.04
CA ALA A 39 20.93 -31.30 -27.15
C ALA A 39 21.42 -29.93 -26.65
N PRO A 40 21.02 -28.79 -27.26
CA PRO A 40 21.26 -27.51 -26.62
C PRO A 40 20.50 -27.50 -25.30
N PRO A 41 21.12 -27.15 -24.15
CA PRO A 41 20.33 -26.73 -23.01
C PRO A 41 19.53 -25.53 -23.50
N THR A 42 18.21 -25.71 -23.56
CA THR A 42 17.30 -24.59 -23.68
C THR A 42 17.44 -23.82 -22.38
N GLU A 43 18.38 -22.89 -22.30
CA GLU A 43 18.38 -21.87 -21.26
C GLU A 43 17.22 -20.92 -21.56
N THR A 44 15.99 -21.42 -21.36
CA THR A 44 14.86 -20.56 -21.04
C THR A 44 15.19 -19.99 -19.68
N LEU A 45 15.82 -18.80 -19.68
CA LEU A 45 15.90 -17.93 -18.52
C LEU A 45 14.46 -17.53 -18.17
N SER A 46 13.75 -18.46 -17.52
CA SER A 46 12.48 -18.20 -16.87
C SER A 46 12.82 -17.40 -15.63
N ALA A 47 13.05 -16.10 -15.81
CA ALA A 47 12.82 -15.18 -14.69
C ALA A 47 11.39 -15.42 -14.24
N PRO A 48 11.12 -15.77 -12.95
CA PRO A 48 9.76 -15.74 -12.48
C PRO A 48 9.35 -14.27 -12.57
N ALA A 49 8.54 -13.94 -13.57
CA ALA A 49 7.73 -12.74 -13.54
C ALA A 49 6.92 -12.85 -12.25
N SER A 50 7.39 -12.18 -11.20
CA SER A 50 6.70 -12.08 -9.92
C SER A 50 5.51 -11.18 -10.15
N ASN A 51 4.52 -11.67 -10.88
CA ASN A 51 3.20 -11.09 -10.96
C ASN A 51 2.47 -11.50 -9.67
N THR A 52 3.04 -11.10 -8.53
CA THR A 52 2.32 -11.07 -7.27
C THR A 52 1.42 -9.85 -7.39
N VAL A 53 0.17 -10.08 -7.76
CA VAL A 53 -0.89 -9.10 -7.50
C VAL A 53 -0.84 -8.88 -5.99
N ALA A 54 -0.41 -7.71 -5.54
CA ALA A 54 -0.35 -7.40 -4.13
C ALA A 54 -1.75 -7.60 -3.54
N SER A 55 -1.91 -8.58 -2.63
CA SER A 55 -3.18 -8.78 -1.95
C SER A 55 -3.49 -7.51 -1.16
N VAL A 56 -4.66 -6.93 -1.39
CA VAL A 56 -5.15 -5.83 -0.56
C VAL A 56 -5.35 -6.39 0.84
N GLU A 57 -4.70 -5.77 1.81
CA GLU A 57 -4.77 -6.18 3.19
C GLU A 57 -6.13 -5.80 3.80
N ALA A 58 -6.66 -6.64 4.70
CA ALA A 58 -7.92 -6.35 5.34
C ALA A 58 -7.82 -5.09 6.23
N PRO A 59 -8.87 -4.27 6.35
CA PRO A 59 -8.81 -2.99 7.08
C PRO A 59 -8.43 -3.18 8.56
N LYS A 60 -8.85 -4.29 9.17
CA LYS A 60 -8.50 -4.64 10.55
C LYS A 60 -7.00 -4.86 10.73
N ASP A 61 -6.35 -5.50 9.76
CA ASP A 61 -4.91 -5.81 9.84
C ASP A 61 -4.07 -4.54 9.62
N VAL A 62 -4.48 -3.68 8.68
CA VAL A 62 -3.90 -2.35 8.51
C VAL A 62 -4.02 -1.53 9.79
N ALA A 63 -5.20 -1.51 10.42
CA ALA A 63 -5.43 -0.79 11.66
C ALA A 63 -4.53 -1.30 12.81
N ILE A 64 -4.34 -2.62 12.93
CA ILE A 64 -3.45 -3.21 13.94
C ILE A 64 -2.01 -2.74 13.71
N LYS A 65 -1.50 -2.82 12.48
CA LYS A 65 -0.16 -2.38 12.14
C LYS A 65 0.05 -0.90 12.46
N VAL A 66 -0.91 -0.06 12.05
CA VAL A 66 -0.83 1.38 12.30
C VAL A 66 -0.85 1.68 13.79
N MET A 67 -1.72 1.03 14.58
CA MET A 67 -1.75 1.24 16.03
C MET A 67 -0.46 0.81 16.73
N ASP A 68 0.16 -0.29 16.29
CA ASP A 68 1.47 -0.72 16.80
C ASP A 68 2.57 0.30 16.46
N LEU A 69 2.53 0.90 15.26
CA LEU A 69 3.47 1.95 14.87
C LEU A 69 3.22 3.25 15.64
N PHE A 70 1.96 3.59 15.88
CA PHE A 70 1.51 4.78 16.58
C PHE A 70 1.91 4.74 18.07
N ALA A 71 1.79 3.58 18.72
CA ALA A 71 2.10 3.36 20.15
C ALA A 71 3.60 3.35 20.52
N ARG A 72 4.47 4.04 19.76
CA ARG A 72 5.93 4.02 19.95
C ARG A 72 6.47 5.37 20.48
N PRO A 73 6.26 5.72 21.76
CA PRO A 73 6.63 7.04 22.31
C PRO A 73 8.14 7.32 22.32
N ASN A 74 8.96 6.27 22.28
CA ASN A 74 10.42 6.38 22.31
C ASN A 74 11.05 6.48 20.90
N THR A 75 10.24 6.49 19.84
CA THR A 75 10.74 6.61 18.46
C THR A 75 10.90 8.09 18.11
N PRO A 76 12.01 8.52 17.48
CA PRO A 76 12.14 9.89 17.00
C PRO A 76 11.01 10.27 16.04
N GLU A 77 10.42 11.45 16.23
CA GLU A 77 9.26 11.98 15.48
C GLU A 77 9.34 11.75 13.97
N ARG A 78 10.45 12.15 13.34
CA ARG A 78 10.66 11.94 11.90
C ARG A 78 10.58 10.46 11.49
N ARG A 79 11.18 9.57 12.28
CA ARG A 79 11.17 8.14 11.97
C ARG A 79 9.78 7.54 12.18
N TRP A 80 9.14 7.93 13.27
CA TRP A 80 7.77 7.55 13.59
C TRP A 80 6.81 7.94 12.45
N PHE A 81 6.91 9.17 11.94
CA PHE A 81 6.07 9.66 10.85
C PHE A 81 6.35 8.93 9.53
N ILE A 82 7.62 8.75 9.15
CA ILE A 82 7.99 8.03 7.92
C ILE A 82 7.45 6.59 7.92
N ASP A 83 7.45 5.92 9.07
CA ASP A 83 6.92 4.57 9.19
C ASP A 83 5.40 4.52 9.03
N LEU A 84 4.69 5.58 9.43
CA LEU A 84 3.23 5.70 9.32
C LEU A 84 2.77 6.13 7.93
N LEU A 85 3.53 7.01 7.27
CA LEU A 85 3.17 7.66 6.01
C LEU A 85 2.54 6.75 4.93
N PRO A 86 3.01 5.50 4.71
CA PRO A 86 2.42 4.62 3.69
C PRO A 86 0.97 4.20 3.96
N TYR A 87 0.50 4.37 5.19
CA TYR A 87 -0.82 3.95 5.63
C TYR A 87 -1.79 5.13 5.81
N LEU A 88 -1.34 6.38 5.67
CA LEU A 88 -2.17 7.55 5.94
C LEU A 88 -2.79 8.09 4.65
N THR A 89 -3.95 8.73 4.78
CA THR A 89 -4.42 9.65 3.74
C THR A 89 -3.50 10.87 3.67
N GLU A 90 -3.50 11.58 2.53
CA GLU A 90 -2.74 12.83 2.38
C GLU A 90 -3.14 13.86 3.45
N GLU A 91 -4.46 14.04 3.64
CA GLU A 91 -5.03 14.94 4.66
C GLU A 91 -4.54 14.59 6.08
N TYR A 92 -4.61 13.32 6.49
CA TYR A 92 -4.17 12.94 7.83
C TYR A 92 -2.65 12.98 7.98
N ALA A 93 -1.88 12.80 6.90
CA ALA A 93 -0.44 12.97 6.93
C ALA A 93 -0.03 14.43 7.24
N GLU A 94 -0.77 15.42 6.72
CA GLU A 94 -0.54 16.84 7.02
C GLU A 94 -0.78 17.17 8.51
N GLU A 95 -1.70 16.47 9.18
CA GLU A 95 -1.91 16.61 10.62
C GLU A 95 -0.88 15.82 11.43
N ALA A 96 -0.64 14.56 11.04
CA ALA A 96 0.21 13.62 11.77
C ALA A 96 1.68 14.06 11.82
N GLN A 97 2.16 14.83 10.84
CA GLN A 97 3.53 15.37 10.86
C GLN A 97 3.80 16.34 12.02
N TYR A 98 2.76 16.84 12.71
CA TYR A 98 2.90 17.72 13.87
C TYR A 98 2.68 17.00 15.21
N ILE A 99 2.45 15.68 15.20
CA ILE A 99 2.27 14.87 16.40
C ILE A 99 3.64 14.52 16.98
N ASP A 100 3.88 14.92 18.22
CA ASP A 100 5.00 14.44 19.01
C ASP A 100 4.68 13.04 19.59
N PRO A 101 5.35 11.96 19.16
CA PRO A 101 5.07 10.62 19.64
C PRO A 101 5.28 10.47 21.16
N ALA A 102 6.16 11.26 21.78
CA ALA A 102 6.38 11.22 23.22
C ALA A 102 5.18 11.77 24.02
N ARG A 103 4.27 12.49 23.37
CA ARG A 103 3.04 13.04 23.97
C ARG A 103 1.82 12.15 23.75
N VAL A 104 1.95 11.07 22.97
CA VAL A 104 0.88 10.08 22.79
C VAL A 104 0.78 9.26 24.09
N PRO A 105 -0.36 9.28 24.81
CA PRO A 105 -0.49 8.61 26.10
C PRO A 105 -0.62 7.08 25.98
N MET A 106 -1.00 6.59 24.80
CA MET A 106 -1.07 5.17 24.50
C MET A 106 0.34 4.60 24.28
N THR A 107 0.68 3.58 25.08
CA THR A 107 1.95 2.83 24.95
C THR A 107 1.74 1.34 24.72
N LYS A 108 0.50 0.86 24.89
CA LYS A 108 0.13 -0.54 24.72
C LYS A 108 -1.28 -0.67 24.14
N VAL A 109 -1.36 -1.40 23.04
CA VAL A 109 -2.62 -1.82 22.41
C VAL A 109 -3.01 -3.17 22.99
N ASN A 110 -4.24 -3.31 23.48
CA ASN A 110 -4.75 -4.59 23.96
C ASN A 110 -5.28 -5.43 22.78
N ALA A 111 -5.26 -6.75 22.94
CA ALA A 111 -5.73 -7.67 21.92
C ALA A 111 -7.24 -7.55 21.66
N ASN A 112 -7.65 -7.97 20.46
CA ASN A 112 -9.04 -8.07 19.96
C ASN A 112 -9.72 -6.73 19.64
N PRO A 113 -9.26 -6.02 18.59
CA PRO A 113 -10.01 -4.87 18.10
C PRO A 113 -11.37 -5.28 17.53
N THR A 114 -12.35 -4.38 17.70
CA THR A 114 -13.70 -4.53 17.15
C THR A 114 -13.83 -3.68 15.90
N THR A 115 -14.41 -4.25 14.85
CA THR A 115 -14.62 -3.58 13.57
C THR A 115 -16.08 -3.17 13.41
N SER A 116 -16.32 -1.97 12.91
CA SER A 116 -17.63 -1.41 12.61
C SER A 116 -17.60 -0.83 11.20
N GLN A 117 -18.59 -1.17 10.38
CA GLN A 117 -18.72 -0.69 9.01
C GLN A 117 -20.20 -0.39 8.77
N ASP A 118 -20.50 0.74 8.13
CA ASP A 118 -21.86 1.12 7.76
C ASP A 118 -22.18 0.58 6.36
N GLU A 119 -23.34 -0.04 6.18
CA GLU A 119 -23.80 -0.59 4.90
C GLU A 119 -23.96 0.49 3.81
N HIS A 120 -24.22 1.74 4.20
CA HIS A 120 -24.32 2.88 3.28
C HIS A 120 -22.96 3.52 2.97
N MET A 121 -21.90 3.17 3.72
CA MET A 121 -20.54 3.68 3.55
C MET A 121 -19.54 2.51 3.49
N PRO A 122 -19.62 1.65 2.45
CA PRO A 122 -18.80 0.44 2.36
C PRO A 122 -17.30 0.72 2.30
N HIS A 123 -16.91 1.92 1.86
CA HIS A 123 -15.51 2.33 1.78
C HIS A 123 -15.01 3.05 3.04
N MET A 124 -15.74 2.98 4.15
CA MET A 124 -15.33 3.51 5.45
C MET A 124 -15.47 2.42 6.52
N VAL A 125 -14.39 2.16 7.26
CA VAL A 125 -14.36 1.17 8.33
C VAL A 125 -13.76 1.82 9.58
N ILE A 126 -14.42 1.63 10.71
CA ILE A 126 -13.93 2.06 12.02
C ILE A 126 -13.45 0.83 12.79
N VAL A 127 -12.21 0.88 13.27
CA VAL A 127 -11.63 -0.19 14.10
C VAL A 127 -11.34 0.38 15.48
N ARG A 128 -11.95 -0.22 16.50
CA ARG A 128 -11.85 0.20 17.90
C ARG A 128 -10.88 -0.70 18.67
N PHE A 129 -10.03 -0.07 19.45
CA PHE A 129 -8.99 -0.70 20.26
C PHE A 129 -9.19 -0.33 21.72
N ASN A 130 -9.01 -1.31 22.61
CA ASN A 130 -8.80 -1.02 24.02
C ASN A 130 -7.30 -0.80 24.24
N THR A 131 -6.92 0.24 24.97
CA THR A 131 -5.50 0.57 25.22
C THR A 131 -5.26 0.77 26.71
N ASN A 132 -4.01 0.98 27.12
CA ASN A 132 -3.69 1.36 28.51
C ASN A 132 -4.19 2.77 28.89
N ASP A 133 -4.60 3.58 27.91
CA ASP A 133 -5.10 4.95 28.05
C ASP A 133 -6.62 5.04 27.77
N GLY A 134 -7.31 3.91 27.75
CA GLY A 134 -8.73 3.85 27.42
C GLY A 134 -9.00 3.45 25.96
N PRO A 135 -10.23 3.61 25.48
CA PRO A 135 -10.60 3.21 24.12
C PRO A 135 -10.08 4.23 23.09
N TRP A 136 -9.58 3.71 21.99
CA TRP A 136 -9.10 4.46 20.82
C TRP A 136 -9.74 3.90 19.56
N GLN A 137 -9.89 4.73 18.53
CA GLN A 137 -10.40 4.28 17.25
C GLN A 137 -9.49 4.71 16.09
N VAL A 138 -9.50 3.89 15.05
CA VAL A 138 -8.87 4.16 13.76
C VAL A 138 -9.97 4.19 12.72
N VAL A 139 -10.06 5.29 11.98
CA VAL A 139 -10.96 5.44 10.84
C VAL A 139 -10.16 5.16 9.58
N LEU A 140 -10.58 4.13 8.84
CA LEU A 140 -9.98 3.74 7.57
C LEU A 140 -10.95 4.05 6.43
N VAL A 141 -10.40 4.55 5.34
CA VAL A 141 -11.11 4.83 4.09
C VAL A 141 -10.44 4.12 2.93
N GLN A 142 -11.22 3.83 1.91
CA GLN A 142 -10.77 3.25 0.65
C GLN A 142 -11.34 4.08 -0.50
N ASP A 143 -10.55 4.40 -1.53
CA ASP A 143 -11.09 5.17 -2.67
C ASP A 143 -12.13 4.40 -3.47
N HIS A 144 -11.88 3.11 -3.72
CA HIS A 144 -12.77 2.18 -4.40
C HIS A 144 -12.36 0.75 -4.11
N ASP A 145 -13.25 -0.21 -4.41
CA ASP A 145 -13.00 -1.63 -4.16
C ASP A 145 -11.67 -2.10 -4.77
N GLY A 146 -10.85 -2.75 -3.95
CA GLY A 146 -9.55 -3.27 -4.36
C GLY A 146 -8.38 -2.29 -4.23
N GLN A 147 -8.60 -1.07 -3.75
CA GLN A 147 -7.51 -0.16 -3.35
C GLN A 147 -7.03 -0.43 -1.93
N PRO A 148 -5.81 0.00 -1.56
CA PRO A 148 -5.37 -0.08 -0.18
C PRO A 148 -6.30 0.73 0.75
N TRP A 149 -6.49 0.22 1.96
CA TRP A 149 -7.11 0.99 3.05
C TRP A 149 -6.11 2.00 3.60
N LEU A 150 -6.53 3.25 3.69
CA LEU A 150 -5.74 4.34 4.25
C LEU A 150 -6.42 4.86 5.52
N VAL A 151 -5.62 5.30 6.47
CA VAL A 151 -6.07 5.85 7.74
C VAL A 151 -6.37 7.33 7.55
N GLN A 152 -7.62 7.69 7.79
CA GLN A 152 -8.11 9.06 7.79
C GLN A 152 -8.00 9.70 9.18
N ALA A 153 -8.11 8.92 10.26
CA ALA A 153 -7.99 9.44 11.62
C ALA A 153 -7.57 8.37 12.63
N ILE A 154 -6.81 8.79 13.64
CA ILE A 154 -6.51 8.03 14.86
C ILE A 154 -6.78 8.94 16.04
N GLU A 155 -7.72 8.56 16.91
CA GLU A 155 -8.18 9.41 17.99
C GLU A 155 -8.71 8.62 19.19
N PRO A 156 -8.75 9.22 20.39
CA PRO A 156 -9.46 8.63 21.53
C PRO A 156 -10.95 8.43 21.20
N ASP A 157 -11.46 7.22 21.44
CA ASP A 157 -12.89 6.90 21.27
C ASP A 157 -13.65 7.41 22.50
N LYS A 158 -13.89 8.72 22.53
CA LYS A 158 -14.61 9.35 23.63
C LYS A 158 -16.06 8.90 23.58
N PRO A 159 -16.60 8.25 24.63
CA PRO A 159 -18.02 8.02 24.71
C PRO A 159 -18.74 9.37 24.66
N ALA A 160 -19.89 9.41 23.97
CA ALA A 160 -20.71 10.61 23.92
C ALA A 160 -20.93 11.15 25.34
N PRO A 161 -20.82 12.48 25.56
CA PRO A 161 -21.04 13.05 26.88
C PRO A 161 -22.44 12.67 27.35
N THR A 162 -22.51 11.98 28.49
CA THR A 162 -23.79 11.66 29.13
C THR A 162 -24.31 12.94 29.76
N PHE A 163 -25.23 13.63 29.07
CA PHE A 163 -26.00 14.69 29.68
C PHE A 163 -26.95 14.06 30.69
N THR A 164 -26.60 14.16 31.97
CA THR A 164 -27.55 13.87 33.05
C THR A 164 -28.48 15.08 33.13
N PRO A 165 -29.81 14.91 32.99
CA PRO A 165 -30.77 16.01 32.94
C PRO A 165 -30.80 16.83 34.25
#